data_AF-A0A090YZ25-F1
#
_entry.id   AF-A0A090YZ25-F1
#
_cell.length_a   1.000
_cell.length_b   1.000
_cell.length_c   1.000
_cell.angle_alpha   90.00
_cell.angle_beta   90.00
_cell.angle_gamma   90.00
#
_symmetry.space_group_name_H-M   'P 1'
#
loop_
_entity.id
_entity.type
_entity.pdbx_description
1 polymer ?
#
loop_
_entity_poly.entity_id
_entity_poly.type
_entity_poly.pdbx_seq_one_letter_code
_entity_poly.pdbx_strand_id
1 'polypeptide(L)'
;MKNAFFYLGLSLHYLGDVNQPMHAANFTNISYPFGFHSKYENFVDTVKDNYRVTDGNGYWNWQSVNPEDWVHASAIAAKTDFPSIVNSKTKGWFMKAAVSQDSADKWRTEVTPVTGKRLIEAQRITAGYIHLWFDTYVNHQ
;
A
#
# COMPACT_ATOMS: atom_id res chain seq x y z
N MET A 1 -5.76 -20.96 19.03
CA MET A 1 -6.12 -19.61 18.52
C MET A 1 -4.98 -18.59 18.56
N LYS A 2 -4.15 -18.47 19.62
CA LYS A 2 -3.06 -17.46 19.68
C LYS A 2 -2.10 -17.48 18.48
N ASN A 3 -1.64 -18.66 18.05
CA ASN A 3 -0.74 -18.77 16.89
C ASN A 3 -1.43 -18.47 15.56
N ALA A 4 -2.73 -18.78 15.43
CA ALA A 4 -3.47 -18.56 14.19
C ALA A 4 -3.58 -17.06 13.86
N PHE A 5 -3.97 -16.24 14.83
CA PHE A 5 -4.06 -14.79 14.63
C PHE A 5 -2.69 -14.13 14.49
N PHE A 6 -1.64 -14.69 15.10
CA PHE A 6 -0.27 -14.24 14.86
C PHE A 6 0.14 -14.44 13.39
N TYR A 7 -0.05 -15.64 12.84
CA TYR A 7 0.28 -15.91 11.44
C TYR A 7 -0.66 -15.21 10.46
N LEU A 8 -1.93 -15.00 10.81
CA LEU A 8 -2.82 -14.13 10.05
C LEU A 8 -2.26 -12.71 10.01
N GLY A 9 -1.85 -12.15 11.15
CA GLY A 9 -1.21 -10.82 11.20
C GLY A 9 0.02 -10.71 10.29
N LEU A 10 0.88 -11.74 10.25
CA LEU A 10 2.01 -11.79 9.32
C LEU A 10 1.56 -11.83 7.86
N SER A 11 0.55 -12.65 7.52
CA SER A 11 0.01 -12.70 6.16
C SER A 11 -0.59 -11.36 5.72
N LEU A 12 -1.31 -10.68 6.61
CA LEU A 12 -1.89 -9.35 6.35
C LEU A 12 -0.81 -8.28 6.17
N HIS A 13 0.31 -8.38 6.90
CA HIS A 13 1.45 -7.48 6.70
C HIS A 13 2.01 -7.58 5.28
N TYR A 14 2.30 -8.79 4.79
CA TYR A 14 2.79 -8.99 3.43
C TYR A 14 1.78 -8.55 2.36
N LEU A 15 0.48 -8.79 2.58
CA LEU A 15 -0.56 -8.27 1.70
C LEU A 15 -0.60 -6.73 1.70
N GLY A 16 -0.39 -6.10 2.87
CA GLY A 16 -0.28 -4.65 3.00
C GLY A 16 0.89 -4.09 2.20
N ASP A 17 2.07 -4.70 2.32
CA ASP A 17 3.28 -4.25 1.62
C ASP A 17 3.11 -4.27 0.09
N VAL A 18 2.51 -5.32 -0.48
CA VAL A 18 2.34 -5.38 -1.95
C VAL A 18 1.31 -4.37 -2.50
N ASN A 19 0.51 -3.73 -1.63
CA ASN A 19 -0.32 -2.58 -2.02
C ASN A 19 0.46 -1.26 -2.09
N GLN A 20 1.69 -1.23 -1.59
CA GLN A 20 2.62 -0.11 -1.67
C GLN A 20 3.36 -0.18 -3.03
N PRO A 21 3.18 0.80 -3.95
CA PRO A 21 3.72 0.71 -5.31
C PRO A 21 5.25 0.51 -5.41
N MET A 22 6.03 1.03 -4.47
CA MET A 22 7.48 0.85 -4.41
C MET A 22 7.87 -0.59 -4.08
N HIS A 23 7.15 -1.27 -3.18
CA HIS A 23 7.37 -2.70 -2.90
C HIS A 23 7.02 -3.55 -4.13
N ALA A 24 5.89 -3.28 -4.78
CA ALA A 24 5.49 -3.96 -6.01
C ALA A 24 6.43 -3.70 -7.22
N ALA A 25 7.29 -2.69 -7.13
CA ALA A 25 8.25 -2.30 -8.17
C ALA A 25 9.72 -2.51 -7.77
N ASN A 26 10.00 -3.19 -6.64
CA ASN A 26 11.36 -3.37 -6.10
C ASN A 26 12.14 -2.05 -5.91
N PHE A 27 11.45 -0.93 -5.68
CA PHE A 27 12.07 0.34 -5.34
C PHE A 27 12.26 0.39 -3.83
N THR A 28 13.50 0.26 -3.37
CA THR A 28 13.81 0.19 -1.94
C THR A 28 14.36 1.53 -1.45
N ASN A 29 14.67 1.62 -0.15
CA ASN A 29 15.31 2.82 0.41
C ASN A 29 16.73 3.08 -0.13
N ILE A 30 17.35 2.09 -0.79
CA ILE A 30 18.65 2.23 -1.45
C ILE A 30 18.54 2.54 -2.96
N SER A 31 17.33 2.48 -3.53
CA SER A 31 17.08 2.90 -4.91
C SER A 31 17.21 4.43 -5.03
N TYR A 32 17.61 4.92 -6.21
CA TYR A 32 17.77 6.36 -6.41
C TYR A 32 16.41 7.08 -6.60
N PRO A 33 16.12 8.15 -5.82
CA PRO A 33 16.99 8.78 -4.82
C PRO A 33 16.95 8.09 -3.44
N PHE A 34 18.13 7.88 -2.86
CA PHE A 34 18.31 7.22 -1.56
C PHE A 34 17.50 7.91 -0.47
N GLY A 35 16.86 7.12 0.40
CA GLY A 35 16.05 7.66 1.50
C GLY A 35 14.62 8.05 1.10
N PHE A 36 14.27 8.07 -0.19
CA PHE A 36 12.93 8.49 -0.61
C PHE A 36 11.85 7.53 -0.14
N HIS A 37 12.10 6.22 -0.23
CA HIS A 37 11.14 5.20 0.20
C HIS A 37 10.72 5.39 1.67
N SER A 38 11.68 5.44 2.60
CA SER A 38 11.38 5.61 4.02
C SER A 38 10.72 6.96 4.33
N LYS A 39 11.13 8.05 3.68
CA LYS A 39 10.51 9.37 3.89
C LYS A 39 9.11 9.46 3.30
N TYR A 40 8.84 8.75 2.21
CA TYR A 40 7.49 8.61 1.66
C TYR A 40 6.58 7.91 2.67
N GLU A 41 6.98 6.75 3.21
CA GLU A 41 6.17 6.01 4.19
C GLU A 41 5.91 6.81 5.48
N ASN A 42 6.93 7.52 5.99
CA ASN A 42 6.74 8.45 7.11
C ASN A 42 5.77 9.59 6.79
N PHE A 43 5.73 10.05 5.53
CA PHE A 43 4.76 11.05 5.10
C PHE A 43 3.35 10.47 5.02
N VAL A 44 3.18 9.25 4.51
CA VAL A 44 1.87 8.57 4.46
C VAL A 44 1.21 8.56 5.84
N ASP A 45 1.98 8.35 6.90
CA ASP A 45 1.47 8.35 8.27
C ASP A 45 0.81 9.66 8.69
N THR A 46 1.19 10.79 8.09
CA THR A 46 0.65 12.12 8.38
C THR A 46 -0.67 12.41 7.67
N VAL A 47 -1.02 11.65 6.63
CA VAL A 47 -2.20 11.90 5.79
C VAL A 47 -3.19 10.73 5.75
N LYS A 48 -2.79 9.53 6.20
CA LYS A 48 -3.60 8.30 6.06
C LYS A 48 -5.02 8.39 6.62
N ASP A 49 -5.21 9.18 7.69
CA ASP A 49 -6.52 9.31 8.33
C ASP A 49 -7.56 10.02 7.45
N ASN A 50 -7.12 10.79 6.45
CA ASN A 50 -8.01 11.43 5.48
C ASN A 50 -8.63 10.44 4.48
N TYR A 51 -8.13 9.19 4.43
CA TYR A 51 -8.50 8.19 3.42
C TYR A 51 -9.17 6.95 4.01
N ARG A 52 -9.73 7.07 5.22
CA ARG A 52 -10.53 6.01 5.84
C ARG A 52 -11.74 5.69 4.97
N VAL A 53 -11.91 4.42 4.63
CA VAL A 53 -13.15 3.93 4.00
C VAL A 53 -14.25 3.93 5.06
N THR A 54 -15.38 4.57 4.75
CA THR A 54 -16.51 4.77 5.69
C THR A 54 -17.79 4.02 5.28
N ASP A 55 -17.68 3.16 4.27
CA ASP A 55 -18.72 2.24 3.83
C ASP A 55 -18.36 0.78 4.16
N GLY A 56 -19.30 -0.14 3.94
CA GLY A 56 -19.11 -1.58 4.19
C GLY A 56 -18.62 -2.38 2.97
N ASN A 57 -18.10 -1.72 1.92
CA ASN A 57 -17.85 -2.39 0.64
C ASN A 57 -16.40 -2.91 0.54
N GLY A 58 -16.09 -4.00 1.23
CA GLY A 58 -14.88 -4.76 0.96
C GLY A 58 -14.92 -5.42 -0.42
N TYR A 59 -13.76 -5.80 -0.96
CA TYR A 59 -13.73 -6.62 -2.17
C TYR A 59 -13.94 -8.09 -1.81
N TRP A 60 -15.21 -8.44 -1.56
CA TRP A 60 -15.61 -9.81 -1.25
C TRP A 60 -15.42 -10.70 -2.47
N ASN A 61 -14.79 -11.88 -2.30
CA ASN A 61 -14.53 -12.84 -3.38
C ASN A 61 -13.84 -12.20 -4.61
N TRP A 62 -12.90 -11.27 -4.34
CA TRP A 62 -12.26 -10.46 -5.37
C TRP A 62 -11.45 -11.27 -6.38
N GLN A 63 -10.66 -12.19 -5.85
CA GLN A 63 -9.91 -13.18 -6.63
C GLN A 63 -10.39 -14.59 -6.24
N SER A 64 -9.69 -15.61 -6.72
CA SER A 64 -10.01 -16.99 -6.38
C SER A 64 -9.86 -17.27 -4.88
N VAL A 65 -10.17 -18.51 -4.48
CA VAL A 65 -9.94 -18.99 -3.11
C VAL A 65 -8.45 -19.12 -2.76
N ASN A 66 -7.54 -19.02 -3.73
CA ASN A 66 -6.11 -19.07 -3.50
C ASN A 66 -5.59 -17.69 -3.03
N PRO A 67 -5.00 -17.58 -1.82
CA PRO A 67 -4.45 -16.31 -1.33
C PRO A 67 -3.35 -15.73 -2.22
N GLU A 68 -2.62 -16.55 -2.98
CA GLU A 68 -1.57 -16.07 -3.89
C GLU A 68 -2.13 -15.15 -5.00
N ASP A 69 -3.34 -15.43 -5.47
CA ASP A 69 -3.99 -14.61 -6.50
C ASP A 69 -4.32 -13.20 -5.97
N TRP A 70 -4.69 -13.10 -4.70
CA TRP A 70 -4.94 -11.81 -4.03
C TRP A 70 -3.67 -10.99 -3.90
N VAL A 71 -2.58 -11.62 -3.45
CA VAL A 71 -1.26 -10.98 -3.33
C VAL A 71 -0.78 -10.52 -4.71
N HIS A 72 -0.88 -11.38 -5.71
CA HIS A 72 -0.43 -11.08 -7.07
C HIS A 72 -1.24 -9.94 -7.72
N ALA A 73 -2.56 -10.00 -7.66
CA ALA A 73 -3.42 -8.95 -8.21
C ALA A 73 -3.22 -7.60 -7.50
N SER A 74 -3.00 -7.62 -6.18
CA SER A 74 -2.66 -6.42 -5.41
C SER A 74 -1.36 -5.79 -5.91
N ALA A 75 -0.31 -6.62 -6.09
CA ALA A 75 0.97 -6.17 -6.60
C ALA A 75 0.87 -5.61 -8.03
N ILE A 76 0.11 -6.25 -8.93
CA ILE A 76 -0.12 -5.73 -10.29
C ILE A 76 -0.73 -4.33 -10.22
N ALA A 77 -1.82 -4.18 -9.47
CA ALA A 77 -2.53 -2.91 -9.36
C ALA A 77 -1.65 -1.81 -8.74
N ALA A 78 -0.90 -2.14 -7.69
CA ALA A 78 0.03 -1.20 -7.06
C ALA A 78 1.17 -0.79 -7.99
N LYS A 79 1.75 -1.75 -8.73
CA LYS A 79 2.83 -1.48 -9.68
C LYS A 79 2.40 -0.56 -10.82
N THR A 80 1.16 -0.68 -11.30
CA THR A 80 0.61 0.26 -12.31
C THR A 80 0.62 1.71 -11.82
N ASP A 81 0.43 1.94 -10.53
CA ASP A 81 0.41 3.27 -9.92
C ASP A 81 1.80 3.79 -9.50
N PHE A 82 2.85 2.96 -9.62
CA PHE A 82 4.22 3.34 -9.25
C PHE A 82 4.72 4.62 -9.91
N PRO A 83 4.54 4.87 -11.23
CA PRO A 83 5.00 6.09 -11.87
C PRO A 83 4.36 7.37 -11.33
N SER A 84 3.17 7.28 -10.71
CA SER A 84 2.51 8.44 -10.08
C SER A 84 3.17 8.85 -8.76
N ILE A 85 3.94 7.96 -8.12
CA ILE A 85 4.71 8.26 -6.91
C ILE A 85 6.18 8.53 -7.26
N VAL A 86 6.78 7.66 -8.08
CA VAL A 86 8.20 7.68 -8.40
C VAL A 86 8.40 8.05 -9.87
N ASN A 87 8.63 9.34 -10.13
CA ASN A 87 8.90 9.87 -11.47
C ASN A 87 9.95 10.99 -11.41
N SER A 88 10.34 11.53 -12.57
CA SER A 88 11.38 12.55 -12.65
C SER A 88 11.07 13.81 -11.82
N LYS A 89 9.81 14.23 -11.71
CA LYS A 89 9.41 15.41 -10.92
C LYS A 89 9.56 15.14 -9.43
N THR A 90 8.96 14.06 -8.92
CA THR A 90 9.00 13.73 -7.49
C THR A 90 10.42 13.45 -7.03
N LYS A 91 11.23 12.76 -7.85
CA LYS A 91 12.67 12.58 -7.60
C LYS A 91 13.41 13.91 -7.53
N GLY A 92 13.17 14.82 -8.48
CA GLY A 92 13.81 16.13 -8.54
C GLY A 92 13.47 17.02 -7.34
N TRP A 93 12.19 17.07 -6.96
CA TRP A 93 11.75 17.81 -5.78
C TRP A 93 12.24 17.18 -4.48
N PHE A 94 12.22 15.86 -4.37
CA PHE A 94 12.75 15.16 -3.20
C PHE A 94 14.23 15.48 -2.95
N MET A 95 15.06 15.48 -3.99
CA MET A 95 16.48 15.84 -3.86
C MET A 95 16.68 17.30 -3.42
N LYS A 96 15.84 18.22 -3.91
CA LYS A 96 15.88 19.65 -3.53
C LYS A 96 15.28 19.91 -2.14
N ALA A 97 14.45 19.01 -1.63
CA ALA A 97 13.82 19.13 -0.32
C ALA A 97 14.82 19.19 0.84
N ALA A 98 16.07 18.74 0.63
CA ALA A 98 17.15 18.88 1.61
C ALA A 98 17.49 20.36 1.93
N VAL A 99 17.17 21.28 1.03
CA VAL A 99 17.48 22.72 1.16
C VAL A 99 16.29 23.64 0.88
N SER A 100 15.11 23.08 0.55
CA SER A 100 13.93 23.86 0.14
C SER A 100 12.63 23.23 0.66
N GLN A 101 11.95 23.92 1.56
CA GLN A 101 10.64 23.48 2.07
C GLN A 101 9.59 23.44 0.96
N ASP A 102 9.58 24.42 0.04
CA ASP A 102 8.69 24.42 -1.13
C ASP A 102 8.85 23.14 -1.97
N SER A 103 10.08 22.66 -2.17
CA SER A 103 10.30 21.38 -2.86
C SER A 103 9.80 20.18 -2.04
N ALA A 104 9.93 20.25 -0.71
CA ALA A 104 9.39 19.24 0.19
C ALA A 104 7.85 19.15 0.10
N ASP A 105 7.17 20.30 0.04
CA ASP A 105 5.72 20.37 -0.05
C ASP A 105 5.21 19.95 -1.43
N LYS A 106 5.96 20.27 -2.50
CA LYS A 106 5.63 19.86 -3.87
C LYS A 106 5.61 18.34 -4.04
N TRP A 107 6.64 17.62 -3.63
CA TRP A 107 6.63 16.15 -3.80
C TRP A 107 5.55 15.50 -2.94
N ARG A 108 5.31 15.98 -1.71
CA ARG A 108 4.24 15.47 -0.84
C ARG A 108 2.87 15.66 -1.47
N THR A 109 2.61 16.88 -1.96
CA THR A 109 1.34 17.22 -2.62
C THR A 109 1.13 16.36 -3.87
N GLU A 110 2.16 16.17 -4.70
CA GLU A 110 2.07 15.41 -5.95
C GLU A 110 1.70 13.93 -5.71
N VAL A 111 2.27 13.29 -4.69
CA VAL A 111 2.02 11.86 -4.43
C VAL A 111 0.71 11.61 -3.68
N THR A 112 0.16 12.63 -3.01
CA THR A 112 -1.01 12.52 -2.13
C THR A 112 -2.25 11.89 -2.80
N PRO A 113 -2.65 12.27 -4.04
CA PRO A 113 -3.84 11.68 -4.67
C PRO A 113 -3.72 10.17 -4.90
N VAL A 114 -2.58 9.70 -5.40
CA VAL A 114 -2.36 8.27 -5.65
C VAL A 114 -2.15 7.51 -4.34
N THR A 115 -1.51 8.11 -3.33
CA THR A 115 -1.44 7.56 -1.97
C THR A 115 -2.84 7.31 -1.42
N GLY A 116 -3.74 8.28 -1.53
CA GLY A 116 -5.13 8.12 -1.08
C GLY A 116 -5.85 6.97 -1.78
N LYS A 117 -5.74 6.90 -3.11
CA LYS A 117 -6.26 5.78 -3.91
C LYS A 117 -5.73 4.43 -3.40
N ARG A 118 -4.41 4.29 -3.19
CA ARG A 118 -3.79 3.03 -2.73
C ARG A 118 -4.19 2.65 -1.32
N LEU A 119 -4.33 3.61 -0.40
CA LEU A 119 -4.82 3.34 0.95
C LEU A 119 -6.28 2.85 0.94
N ILE A 120 -7.14 3.40 0.09
CA ILE A 120 -8.53 2.96 -0.07
C ILE A 120 -8.57 1.53 -0.62
N GLU A 121 -7.82 1.22 -1.68
CA GLU A 121 -7.75 -0.14 -2.21
C GLU A 121 -7.25 -1.14 -1.17
N ALA A 122 -6.17 -0.81 -0.46
CA ALA A 122 -5.59 -1.69 0.54
C ALA A 122 -6.62 -2.06 1.63
N GLN A 123 -7.41 -1.09 2.10
CA GLN A 123 -8.49 -1.35 3.07
C GLN A 123 -9.54 -2.33 2.52
N ARG A 124 -10.00 -2.13 1.27
CA ARG A 124 -11.02 -2.98 0.65
C ARG A 124 -10.53 -4.39 0.36
N ILE A 125 -9.29 -4.52 -0.13
CA ILE A 125 -8.61 -5.79 -0.40
C ILE A 125 -8.37 -6.55 0.91
N THR A 126 -7.83 -5.90 1.93
CA THR A 126 -7.58 -6.52 3.24
C THR A 126 -8.87 -7.02 3.89
N ALA A 127 -9.96 -6.24 3.82
CA ALA A 127 -11.27 -6.70 4.31
C ALA A 127 -11.71 -7.98 3.59
N GLY A 128 -11.64 -8.01 2.25
CA GLY A 128 -11.96 -9.19 1.45
C GLY A 128 -11.07 -10.41 1.76
N TYR A 129 -9.78 -10.19 1.97
CA TYR A 129 -8.83 -11.27 2.29
C TYR A 129 -9.06 -11.86 3.68
N ILE A 130 -9.43 -11.04 4.67
CA ILE A 130 -9.84 -11.52 5.98
C ILE A 130 -11.12 -12.35 5.86
N HIS A 131 -12.09 -11.90 5.06
CA HIS A 131 -13.32 -12.66 4.80
C HIS A 131 -13.03 -14.02 4.16
N LEU A 132 -12.19 -14.08 3.12
CA LEU A 132 -11.71 -15.33 2.51
C LEU A 132 -11.13 -16.29 3.56
N TRP A 133 -10.28 -15.77 4.46
CA TRP A 133 -9.64 -16.58 5.50
C TRP A 133 -10.68 -17.20 6.46
N PHE A 134 -11.65 -16.40 6.92
CA PHE A 134 -12.72 -16.92 7.78
C PHE A 134 -13.61 -17.94 7.07
N ASP A 135 -13.97 -17.68 5.82
CA ASP A 135 -14.76 -18.62 5.03
C ASP A 135 -14.02 -19.93 4.85
N THR A 136 -12.73 -19.88 4.55
CA THR A 136 -11.91 -21.08 4.29
C THR A 136 -11.68 -21.93 5.54
N TYR A 137 -11.44 -21.32 6.71
CA TYR A 137 -10.95 -22.04 7.89
C TYR A 137 -11.92 -22.12 9.08
N VAL A 138 -13.00 -21.32 9.09
CA VAL A 138 -13.91 -21.22 10.23
C VAL A 138 -15.34 -21.59 9.85
N ASN A 139 -15.87 -21.08 8.74
CA ASN A 139 -17.28 -21.21 8.39
C ASN A 139 -17.66 -22.55 7.72
N HIS A 140 -16.70 -23.46 7.52
CA HIS A 140 -16.91 -24.81 6.99
C HIS A 140 -16.84 -25.91 8.06
N GLN A 141 -16.95 -25.58 9.35
CA GLN A 141 -17.12 -26.55 10.44
C GLN A 141 -18.59 -26.78 10.78
#